data_AF-A0A2V8FFN4-F1
#
_entry.id   AF-A0A2V8FFN4-F1
#
_cell.length_a   1.000
_cell.length_b   1.000
_cell.length_c   1.000
_cell.angle_alpha   90.00
_cell.angle_beta   90.00
_cell.angle_gamma   90.00
#
_symmetry.space_group_name_H-M   'P 1'
#
loop_
_entity.id
_entity.type
_entity.pdbx_description
1 polymer ?
#
loop_
_entity_poly.entity_id
_entity_poly.type
_entity_poly.pdbx_seq_one_letter_code
_entity_poly.pdbx_strand_id
1 'polypeptide(L)'
;MMIRALLAERFKLTVHNETRDLPIYALVTARSDGRLGPDLHRSETDCAAQMAAARGRGAPAAPPQSGAPMPCGIRIGMGNIAVGGATLSQVASNLSMFVGRVVQDRTGLTGAFDVNLTWTPDQMPQRAPGTPADQPLRVNGVDIDPNGPSIFTAVQEQLGLKLDSQRGPVDILVIDRAEHPVED
;
A
#
# COMPACT_ATOMS: atom_id res chain seq x y z
N MET A 1 -21.87 -11.17 -5.37
CA MET A 1 -22.35 -10.46 -4.16
C MET A 1 -23.21 -11.41 -3.32
N MET A 2 -22.62 -12.41 -2.66
CA MET A 2 -23.40 -13.39 -1.86
C MET A 2 -23.06 -13.42 -0.36
N ILE A 3 -21.97 -12.77 0.08
CA ILE A 3 -21.58 -12.82 1.49
C ILE A 3 -22.37 -11.85 2.38
N ARG A 4 -22.73 -10.66 1.85
CA ARG A 4 -23.50 -9.67 2.62
C ARG A 4 -24.91 -10.15 2.97
N ALA A 5 -25.57 -10.83 2.03
CA ALA A 5 -26.90 -11.39 2.26
C ALA A 5 -26.86 -12.48 3.34
N LEU A 6 -25.90 -13.39 3.29
CA LEU A 6 -25.73 -14.44 4.30
C LEU A 6 -25.42 -13.88 5.70
N LEU A 7 -24.59 -12.84 5.79
CA LEU A 7 -24.28 -12.17 7.06
C LEU A 7 -25.51 -11.46 7.63
N ALA A 8 -26.30 -10.79 6.79
CA ALA A 8 -27.55 -10.15 7.21
C ALA A 8 -28.60 -11.18 7.66
N GLU A 9 -28.73 -12.31 6.96
CA GLU A 9 -29.76 -13.31 7.26
C GLU A 9 -29.44 -14.16 8.48
N ARG A 10 -28.21 -14.70 8.57
CA ARG A 10 -27.80 -15.62 9.63
C ARG A 10 -27.36 -14.91 10.91
N PHE A 11 -26.61 -13.81 10.79
CA PHE A 11 -26.07 -13.07 11.93
C PHE A 11 -26.86 -11.80 12.26
N LYS A 12 -27.99 -11.55 11.58
CA LYS A 12 -28.76 -10.29 11.71
C LYS A 12 -27.87 -9.05 11.63
N LEU A 13 -26.79 -9.13 10.84
CA LEU A 13 -25.76 -8.11 10.78
C LEU A 13 -26.36 -6.83 10.21
N THR A 14 -26.37 -5.77 11.02
CA THR A 14 -26.77 -4.42 10.62
C THR A 14 -25.53 -3.54 10.61
N VAL A 15 -25.30 -2.85 9.50
CA VAL A 15 -24.17 -1.95 9.32
C VAL A 15 -24.63 -0.66 8.66
N HIS A 16 -23.97 0.44 8.99
CA HIS A 16 -24.08 1.69 8.25
C HIS A 16 -22.71 2.33 8.06
N ASN A 17 -22.62 3.22 7.09
CA ASN A 17 -21.44 4.05 6.90
C ASN A 17 -21.63 5.36 7.66
N GLU A 18 -20.61 5.79 8.38
CA GLU A 18 -20.55 7.09 9.03
C GLU A 18 -19.20 7.74 8.69
N THR A 19 -19.21 9.05 8.47
CA THR A 19 -17.96 9.82 8.34
C THR A 19 -17.62 10.43 9.69
N ARG A 20 -16.43 10.09 10.22
CA ARG A 20 -15.95 10.63 11.51
C ARG A 20 -14.63 11.35 11.34
N ASP A 21 -14.47 12.43 12.11
CA ASP A 21 -13.20 13.14 12.18
C ASP A 21 -12.22 12.40 13.11
N LEU A 22 -11.21 11.76 12.53
CA LEU A 22 -10.25 10.89 13.22
C LEU A 22 -8.79 11.32 12.93
N PRO A 23 -7.82 10.89 13.75
CA PRO A 23 -6.40 11.04 13.42
C PRO A 23 -6.05 10.28 12.13
N ILE A 24 -5.50 11.00 11.16
CA ILE A 24 -5.03 10.50 9.87
C ILE A 24 -3.58 10.91 9.63
N TYR A 25 -2.98 10.34 8.58
CA TYR A 25 -1.84 10.98 7.92
C TYR A 25 -2.30 11.59 6.58
N ALA A 26 -2.02 12.88 6.38
CA ALA A 26 -2.12 13.48 5.06
C ALA A 26 -0.81 13.22 4.31
N LEU A 27 -0.88 12.56 3.15
CA LEU A 27 0.23 12.45 2.22
C LEU A 27 0.33 13.76 1.44
N VAL A 28 1.40 14.51 1.66
CA VAL A 28 1.64 15.84 1.06
C VAL A 28 3.01 15.90 0.40
N THR A 29 3.25 16.88 -0.46
CA THR A 29 4.60 17.15 -0.97
C THR A 29 5.52 17.59 0.17
N ALA A 30 6.70 16.98 0.31
CA ALA A 30 7.63 17.34 1.39
C ALA A 30 8.33 18.68 1.15
N ARG A 31 8.49 19.07 -0.11
CA ARG A 31 9.23 20.26 -0.53
C ARG A 31 8.26 21.30 -1.12
N SER A 32 8.49 22.56 -0.80
CA SER A 32 7.72 23.68 -1.35
C SER A 32 7.94 23.89 -2.85
N ASP A 33 9.03 23.35 -3.40
CA ASP A 33 9.35 23.41 -4.83
C ASP A 33 8.65 22.32 -5.66
N GLY A 34 7.86 21.45 -5.02
CA GLY A 34 7.09 20.38 -5.68
C GLY A 34 7.95 19.28 -6.31
N ARG A 35 9.27 19.26 -6.07
CA ARG A 35 10.14 18.22 -6.61
C ARG A 35 9.88 16.88 -5.93
N LEU A 36 9.64 15.86 -6.76
CA LEU A 36 9.52 14.48 -6.33
C LEU A 36 10.90 13.90 -6.00
N GLY A 37 10.90 12.86 -5.18
CA GLY A 37 12.11 12.10 -4.86
C GLY A 37 12.53 11.16 -5.98
N PRO A 38 13.74 10.59 -5.89
CA PRO A 38 14.34 9.77 -6.93
C PRO A 38 13.59 8.47 -7.24
N ASP A 39 12.69 8.01 -6.37
CA ASP A 39 11.95 6.77 -6.54
C ASP A 39 10.43 6.99 -6.74
N LEU A 40 10.05 8.22 -7.07
CA LEU A 40 8.70 8.59 -7.49
C LEU A 40 8.73 9.25 -8.86
N HIS A 41 8.28 8.51 -9.86
CA HIS A 41 8.23 8.98 -11.25
C HIS A 41 6.80 8.98 -11.76
N ARG A 42 6.49 9.93 -12.65
CA ARG A 42 5.25 9.85 -13.40
C ARG A 42 5.34 8.67 -14.36
N SER A 43 4.33 7.79 -14.33
CA SER A 43 4.26 6.66 -15.23
C SER A 43 3.80 7.12 -16.60
N GLU A 44 4.57 6.79 -17.63
CA GLU A 44 4.18 6.97 -19.03
C GLU A 44 3.43 5.75 -19.57
N THR A 45 3.31 4.69 -18.76
CA THR A 45 2.73 3.42 -19.19
C THR A 45 1.20 3.44 -19.11
N ASP A 46 0.53 3.15 -20.22
CA ASP A 46 -0.90 2.82 -20.21
C ASP A 46 -1.11 1.39 -19.71
N CYS A 47 -1.40 1.28 -18.41
CA CYS A 47 -1.64 -0.02 -17.79
C CYS A 47 -2.93 -0.70 -18.23
N ALA A 48 -3.94 0.04 -18.68
CA ALA A 48 -5.14 -0.56 -19.24
C ALA A 48 -4.82 -1.23 -20.58
N ALA A 49 -4.04 -0.56 -21.44
CA ALA A 49 -3.61 -1.10 -22.71
C ALA A 49 -2.68 -2.31 -22.55
N GLN A 50 -1.71 -2.26 -21.62
CA GLN A 50 -0.84 -3.42 -21.34
C GLN A 50 -1.61 -4.63 -20.83
N MET A 51 -2.55 -4.43 -19.90
CA MET A 51 -3.37 -5.52 -19.35
C MET A 51 -4.32 -6.10 -20.40
N ALA A 52 -4.88 -5.27 -21.29
CA ALA A 52 -5.68 -5.72 -22.42
C ALA A 52 -4.85 -6.56 -23.43
N ALA A 53 -3.63 -6.10 -23.74
CA ALA A 53 -2.71 -6.83 -24.62
C ALA A 53 -2.27 -8.18 -24.02
N ALA A 54 -2.04 -8.25 -22.70
CA ALA A 54 -1.69 -9.49 -22.01
C ALA A 54 -2.83 -10.53 -22.06
N ARG A 55 -4.07 -10.08 -21.84
CA ARG A 55 -5.26 -10.95 -21.95
C ARG A 55 -5.47 -11.49 -23.36
N GLY A 56 -5.11 -10.71 -24.39
CA GLY A 56 -5.22 -11.13 -25.79
C GLY A 56 -4.16 -12.15 -26.24
N ARG A 57 -3.03 -12.26 -25.54
CA ARG A 57 -1.93 -13.16 -25.92
C ARG A 57 -2.00 -14.56 -25.32
N GLY A 58 -2.91 -14.81 -24.36
CA GLY A 58 -3.07 -16.12 -23.72
C GLY A 58 -1.82 -16.67 -23.02
N ALA A 59 -0.76 -15.85 -22.88
CA ALA A 59 0.52 -16.26 -22.33
C ALA A 59 0.51 -16.06 -20.80
N PRO A 60 0.93 -17.06 -20.00
CA PRO A 60 1.16 -16.85 -18.58
C PRO A 60 2.23 -15.76 -18.42
N ALA A 61 1.90 -14.71 -17.65
CA ALA A 61 2.86 -13.67 -17.33
C ALA A 61 4.11 -14.33 -16.72
N ALA A 62 5.28 -14.08 -17.30
CA ALA A 62 6.53 -14.54 -16.72
C ALA A 62 6.61 -14.03 -15.26
N PRO A 63 7.04 -14.87 -14.30
CA PRO A 63 7.15 -14.44 -12.91
C PRO A 63 7.98 -13.15 -12.84
N PRO A 64 7.47 -12.10 -12.17
CA PRO A 64 8.13 -10.80 -12.19
C PRO A 64 9.49 -10.93 -11.52
N GLN A 65 10.56 -10.62 -12.24
CA GLN A 65 11.92 -10.67 -11.72
C GLN A 65 12.03 -9.72 -10.51
N SER A 66 12.71 -10.17 -9.46
CA SER A 66 13.02 -9.35 -8.28
C SER A 66 13.82 -8.13 -8.72
N GLY A 67 13.34 -6.92 -8.45
CA GLY A 67 14.02 -5.66 -8.80
C GLY A 67 13.74 -5.08 -10.19
N ALA A 68 13.00 -5.77 -11.07
CA ALA A 68 12.55 -5.15 -12.33
C ALA A 68 11.39 -4.18 -12.07
N PRO A 69 11.34 -3.00 -12.73
CA PRO A 69 10.16 -2.13 -12.69
C PRO A 69 8.96 -2.95 -13.15
N MET A 70 7.94 -3.10 -12.29
CA MET A 70 6.66 -3.65 -12.74
C MET A 70 5.92 -2.49 -13.38
N PRO A 71 5.75 -2.44 -14.72
CA PRO A 71 5.11 -1.30 -15.36
C PRO A 71 3.66 -1.14 -14.90
N CYS A 72 2.99 -2.27 -14.60
CA CYS A 72 1.58 -2.32 -14.22
C CYS A 72 1.36 -3.42 -13.20
N GLY A 73 1.42 -3.06 -11.93
CA GLY A 73 1.26 -4.03 -10.86
C GLY A 73 1.72 -3.48 -9.53
N ILE A 74 1.44 -4.25 -8.49
CA ILE A 74 1.82 -3.92 -7.13
C ILE A 74 2.54 -5.12 -6.49
N ARG A 75 3.69 -4.85 -5.89
CA ARG A 75 4.40 -5.77 -5.01
C ARG A 75 4.50 -5.11 -3.65
N ILE A 76 3.90 -5.77 -2.66
CA ILE A 76 3.92 -5.31 -1.27
C ILE A 76 4.66 -6.36 -0.48
N GLY A 77 5.76 -5.96 0.14
CA GLY A 77 6.57 -6.77 1.03
C GLY A 77 6.71 -6.11 2.39
N MET A 78 7.29 -6.84 3.32
CA MET A 78 7.68 -6.27 4.60
C MET A 78 8.91 -5.38 4.37
N GLY A 79 8.73 -4.06 4.44
CA GLY A 79 9.81 -3.10 4.21
C GLY A 79 9.97 -2.64 2.76
N ASN A 80 9.08 -3.05 1.84
CA ASN A 80 9.10 -2.56 0.47
C ASN A 80 7.71 -2.49 -0.17
N ILE A 81 7.48 -1.43 -0.94
CA ILE A 81 6.35 -1.30 -1.86
C ILE A 81 6.92 -0.90 -3.22
N ALA A 82 6.65 -1.72 -4.24
CA ALA A 82 6.88 -1.36 -5.63
C ALA A 82 5.54 -1.33 -6.35
N VAL A 83 5.18 -0.18 -6.93
CA VAL A 83 3.94 0.01 -7.69
C VAL A 83 4.27 0.62 -9.04
N GLY A 84 3.71 0.09 -10.11
CA GLY A 84 3.75 0.72 -11.42
C GLY A 84 2.37 1.17 -11.88
N GLY A 85 2.33 2.40 -12.41
CA GLY A 85 1.13 2.95 -13.03
C GLY A 85 -0.04 3.22 -12.07
N ALA A 86 0.23 3.62 -10.82
CA ALA A 86 -0.81 3.83 -9.80
C ALA A 86 -1.01 5.30 -9.42
N THR A 87 -2.19 5.66 -8.92
CA THR A 87 -2.43 6.99 -8.36
C THR A 87 -1.82 7.11 -6.95
N LEU A 88 -1.48 8.33 -6.51
CA LEU A 88 -0.98 8.53 -5.15
C LEU A 88 -2.02 8.21 -4.08
N SER A 89 -3.32 8.26 -4.41
CA SER A 89 -4.40 7.76 -3.55
C SER A 89 -4.35 6.24 -3.35
N GLN A 90 -3.95 5.48 -4.38
CA GLN A 90 -3.71 4.05 -4.25
C GLN A 90 -2.46 3.79 -3.42
N VAL A 91 -1.38 4.55 -3.62
CA VAL A 91 -0.15 4.45 -2.81
C VAL A 91 -0.46 4.76 -1.34
N ALA A 92 -1.22 5.81 -1.04
CA ALA A 92 -1.68 6.17 0.30
C ALA A 92 -2.48 5.04 0.98
N SER A 93 -3.42 4.43 0.25
CA SER A 93 -4.18 3.27 0.76
C SER A 93 -3.24 2.12 1.18
N ASN A 94 -2.17 1.88 0.42
CA ASN A 94 -1.20 0.84 0.76
C ASN A 94 -0.33 1.21 1.96
N LEU A 95 0.11 2.47 2.07
CA LEU A 95 0.86 2.96 3.23
C LEU A 95 0.07 2.84 4.54
N SER A 96 -1.25 2.98 4.47
CA SER A 96 -2.16 2.86 5.63
C SER A 96 -2.02 1.52 6.35
N MET A 97 -1.67 0.45 5.62
CA MET A 97 -1.46 -0.89 6.19
C MET A 97 -0.24 -0.95 7.11
N PHE A 98 0.72 -0.05 6.93
CA PHE A 98 2.00 -0.07 7.65
C PHE A 98 2.09 0.97 8.76
N VAL A 99 1.36 2.08 8.62
CA VAL A 99 1.42 3.20 9.60
C VAL A 99 0.28 3.19 10.61
N GLY A 100 -0.61 2.19 10.53
CA GLY A 100 -1.70 1.98 11.51
C GLY A 100 -2.77 3.08 11.54
N ARG A 101 -2.82 3.93 10.52
CA ARG A 101 -3.81 5.00 10.36
C ARG A 101 -4.15 5.16 8.89
N VAL A 102 -5.35 5.68 8.63
CA VAL A 102 -5.74 6.06 7.27
C VAL A 102 -4.79 7.14 6.76
N VAL A 103 -4.24 6.91 5.57
CA VAL A 103 -3.45 7.89 4.82
C VAL A 103 -4.33 8.45 3.71
N GLN A 104 -4.48 9.77 3.67
CA GLN A 104 -5.22 10.47 2.62
C GLN A 104 -4.26 11.21 1.71
N ASP A 105 -4.42 11.02 0.40
CA ASP A 105 -3.68 11.78 -0.60
C ASP A 105 -4.16 13.25 -0.62
N ARG A 106 -3.25 14.15 -0.26
CA ARG A 106 -3.42 15.61 -0.32
C ARG A 106 -2.26 16.26 -1.07
N THR A 107 -1.60 15.51 -1.96
CA THR A 107 -0.47 16.00 -2.75
C THR A 107 -0.91 16.94 -3.87
N GLY A 108 -2.17 16.82 -4.33
CA GLY A 108 -2.67 17.52 -5.51
C GLY A 108 -2.10 16.98 -6.84
N LEU A 109 -1.28 15.93 -6.79
CA LEU A 109 -0.66 15.34 -7.97
C LEU A 109 -1.64 14.39 -8.65
N THR A 110 -1.87 14.62 -9.94
CA THR A 110 -2.76 13.78 -10.75
C THR A 110 -1.96 12.90 -11.70
N GLY A 111 -2.58 11.83 -12.18
CA GLY A 111 -1.96 10.86 -13.09
C GLY A 111 -1.48 9.59 -12.40
N ALA A 112 -0.81 8.76 -13.18
CA ALA A 112 -0.23 7.50 -12.73
C ALA A 112 1.26 7.70 -12.40
N PHE A 113 1.74 6.96 -11.40
CA PHE A 113 3.09 7.04 -10.89
C PHE A 113 3.68 5.64 -10.72
N ASP A 114 4.98 5.57 -10.97
CA ASP A 114 5.83 4.44 -10.65
C ASP A 114 6.55 4.78 -9.34
N VAL A 115 6.41 3.90 -8.37
CA VAL A 115 6.87 4.07 -6.99
C VAL A 115 7.71 2.87 -6.60
N ASN A 116 8.89 3.13 -6.04
CA ASN A 116 9.68 2.11 -5.36
C ASN A 116 10.10 2.62 -3.98
N LEU A 117 9.40 2.18 -2.94
CA LEU A 117 9.64 2.62 -1.58
C LEU A 117 10.24 1.47 -0.78
N THR A 118 11.37 1.70 -0.12
CA THR A 118 12.03 0.73 0.77
C THR A 118 12.29 1.34 2.14
N TRP A 119 12.00 0.61 3.21
CA TRP A 119 12.21 1.06 4.58
C TRP A 119 12.53 -0.13 5.50
N THR A 120 13.06 0.16 6.68
CA THR A 120 13.26 -0.84 7.73
C THR A 120 11.95 -1.07 8.48
N PRO A 121 11.38 -2.28 8.48
CA PRO A 121 10.16 -2.59 9.23
C PRO A 121 10.38 -2.47 10.73
N ASP A 122 9.38 -1.94 11.45
CA ASP A 122 9.40 -1.85 12.91
C ASP A 122 9.49 -3.24 13.57
N GLN A 123 8.87 -4.25 12.95
CA GLN A 123 8.99 -5.65 13.35
C GLN A 123 9.86 -6.40 12.36
N MET A 124 11.11 -6.64 12.75
CA MET A 124 12.02 -7.44 11.94
C MET A 124 11.62 -8.93 11.99
N PRO A 125 11.67 -9.63 10.85
CA PRO A 125 11.47 -11.07 10.84
C PRO A 125 12.62 -11.74 11.61
N GLN A 126 12.28 -12.70 12.47
CA GLN A 126 13.30 -13.50 13.14
C GLN A 126 14.07 -14.32 12.12
N ARG A 127 15.40 -14.28 12.24
CA ARG A 127 16.27 -15.20 11.51
C ARG A 127 15.96 -16.64 11.91
N ALA A 128 15.93 -17.53 10.92
CA ALA A 128 15.82 -18.95 11.21
C ALA A 128 17.04 -19.43 12.01
N PRO A 129 16.89 -20.35 12.98
CA PRO A 129 18.01 -20.87 13.73
C PRO A 129 19.10 -21.44 12.81
N GLY A 130 20.35 -21.01 13.00
CA GLY A 130 21.50 -21.47 12.21
C GLY A 130 21.82 -20.68 10.95
N THR A 131 21.07 -19.61 10.62
CA THR A 131 21.46 -18.71 9.52
C THR A 131 22.65 -17.84 9.93
N PRO A 132 23.73 -17.77 9.11
CA PRO A 132 24.88 -16.91 9.34
C PRO A 132 24.50 -15.43 9.52
N ALA A 133 25.21 -14.71 10.41
CA ALA A 133 24.86 -13.35 10.79
C ALA A 133 25.08 -12.30 9.67
N ASP A 134 25.89 -12.66 8.67
CA ASP A 134 26.25 -11.89 7.48
C ASP A 134 25.26 -12.07 6.32
N GLN A 135 24.32 -13.02 6.39
CA GLN A 135 23.28 -13.13 5.37
C GLN A 135 22.24 -11.99 5.51
N PRO A 136 21.91 -11.30 4.41
CA PRO A 136 20.87 -10.27 4.42
C PRO A 136 19.52 -10.89 4.76
N LEU A 137 18.72 -10.17 5.55
CA LEU A 137 17.34 -10.55 5.82
C LEU A 137 16.54 -10.35 4.54
N ARG A 138 16.10 -11.44 3.91
CA ARG A 138 15.31 -11.39 2.68
C ARG A 138 13.85 -11.69 2.98
N VAL A 139 12.94 -10.80 2.58
CA VAL A 139 11.50 -11.07 2.59
C VAL A 139 10.99 -10.95 1.17
N ASN A 140 10.39 -12.03 0.66
CA ASN A 140 9.86 -12.10 -0.71
C ASN A 140 10.87 -11.68 -1.80
N GLY A 141 12.16 -11.99 -1.60
CA GLY A 141 13.24 -11.72 -2.55
C GLY A 141 13.85 -10.31 -2.47
N VAL A 142 13.38 -9.45 -1.56
CA VAL A 142 13.93 -8.11 -1.30
C VAL A 142 14.79 -8.14 -0.04
N ASP A 143 15.98 -7.55 -0.13
CA ASP A 143 16.90 -7.42 0.99
C ASP A 143 16.45 -6.28 1.90
N ILE A 144 16.30 -6.55 3.19
CA ILE A 144 15.94 -5.57 4.21
C ILE A 144 17.22 -5.13 4.91
N ASP A 145 17.51 -3.83 4.82
CA ASP A 145 18.56 -3.22 5.64
C ASP A 145 18.04 -3.01 7.07
N PRO A 146 18.63 -3.65 8.11
CA PRO A 146 18.25 -3.42 9.50
C PRO A 146 18.57 -2.00 9.99
N ASN A 147 19.45 -1.26 9.31
CA ASN A 147 19.87 0.10 9.69
C ASN A 147 19.31 1.17 8.73
N GLY A 148 18.35 0.79 7.89
CA GLY A 148 17.71 1.69 6.94
C GLY A 148 16.74 2.68 7.61
N PRO A 149 16.14 3.58 6.79
CA PRO A 149 15.22 4.59 7.27
C PRO A 149 13.90 4.00 7.76
N SER A 150 13.23 4.70 8.68
CA SER A 150 11.82 4.44 8.99
C SER A 150 10.93 4.70 7.78
N ILE A 151 9.71 4.17 7.75
CA ILE A 151 8.76 4.45 6.66
C ILE A 151 8.50 5.95 6.47
N PHE A 152 8.49 6.74 7.55
CA PHE A 152 8.30 8.19 7.48
C PHE A 152 9.46 8.90 6.79
N THR A 153 10.68 8.51 7.16
CA THR A 153 11.92 9.04 6.56
C THR A 153 12.03 8.61 5.10
N ALA A 154 11.74 7.34 4.80
CA ALA A 154 11.77 6.80 3.44
C ALA A 154 10.80 7.53 2.50
N VAL A 155 9.56 7.77 2.94
CA VAL A 155 8.57 8.54 2.16
C VAL A 155 9.10 9.95 1.84
N GLN A 156 9.82 10.56 2.77
CA GLN A 156 10.43 11.88 2.58
C GLN A 156 11.63 11.89 1.65
N GLU A 157 12.59 11.00 1.87
CA GLU A 157 13.86 11.01 1.13
C GLU A 157 13.72 10.39 -0.27
N GLN A 158 12.96 9.30 -0.41
CA GLN A 158 12.84 8.54 -1.66
C GLN A 158 11.74 9.06 -2.56
N LEU A 159 10.60 9.50 -1.99
CA LEU A 159 9.45 9.95 -2.78
C LEU A 159 9.33 11.49 -2.82
N GLY A 160 10.02 12.21 -1.93
CA GLY A 160 9.82 13.65 -1.80
C GLY A 160 8.43 14.02 -1.26
N LEU A 161 7.76 13.06 -0.61
CA LEU A 161 6.43 13.23 -0.01
C LEU A 161 6.54 13.16 1.52
N LYS A 162 5.51 13.55 2.26
CA LYS A 162 5.52 13.50 3.72
C LYS A 162 4.18 12.96 4.22
N LEU A 163 4.24 12.15 5.27
CA LEU A 163 3.08 11.80 6.09
C LEU A 163 2.92 12.83 7.19
N ASP A 164 1.98 13.75 7.03
CA ASP A 164 1.70 14.80 7.99
C ASP A 164 0.55 14.39 8.92
N SER A 165 0.80 14.32 10.23
CA SER A 165 -0.23 13.92 11.19
C SER A 165 -1.30 15.00 11.29
N GLN A 166 -2.52 14.67 10.93
CA GLN A 166 -3.65 15.60 10.93
C GLN A 166 -4.91 14.92 11.44
N ARG A 167 -5.95 15.70 11.67
CA ARG A 167 -7.31 15.19 11.80
C ARG A 167 -8.05 15.37 10.47
N GLY A 168 -8.91 14.42 10.14
CA GLY A 168 -9.68 14.49 8.90
C GLY A 168 -10.85 13.52 8.85
N PRO A 169 -11.77 13.73 7.89
CA PRO A 169 -12.94 12.88 7.71
C PRO A 169 -12.51 11.50 7.22
N VAL A 170 -12.93 10.45 7.92
CA VAL A 170 -12.72 9.05 7.56
C VAL A 170 -14.07 8.36 7.48
N ASP A 171 -14.33 7.71 6.35
CA ASP A 171 -15.50 6.85 6.19
C ASP A 171 -15.26 5.54 6.93
N ILE A 172 -16.09 5.27 7.92
CA ILE A 172 -16.04 4.04 8.70
C ILE A 172 -17.32 3.22 8.46
N LEU A 173 -17.16 1.90 8.45
CA LEU A 173 -18.29 0.97 8.48
C LEU A 173 -18.57 0.63 9.95
N VAL A 174 -19.69 1.12 10.46
CA VAL A 174 -20.16 0.84 11.82
C VAL A 174 -20.97 -0.44 11.79
N ILE A 175 -20.71 -1.35 12.74
CA ILE A 175 -21.56 -2.50 13.01
C ILE A 175 -22.52 -2.11 14.12
N ASP A 176 -23.79 -1.92 13.78
CA ASP A 176 -24.83 -1.57 14.74
C ASP A 176 -25.23 -2.79 15.60
N ARG A 177 -25.31 -3.95 14.95
CA ARG A 177 -25.77 -5.18 15.57
C ARG A 177 -25.20 -6.38 14.83
N ALA A 178 -24.79 -7.40 15.58
CA ALA A 178 -24.51 -8.73 15.09
C ALA A 178 -24.99 -9.75 16.15
N GLU A 179 -25.57 -10.84 15.69
CA GLU A 179 -26.09 -11.95 16.49
C GLU A 179 -25.33 -13.23 16.14
N HIS A 180 -25.33 -14.20 17.05
CA HIS A 180 -24.87 -15.55 16.74
C HIS A 180 -25.71 -16.14 15.60
N PRO A 181 -25.10 -16.97 14.72
CA PRO A 181 -25.83 -17.58 13.64
C PRO A 181 -26.88 -18.54 14.20
N VAL A 182 -28.07 -18.53 13.61
CA VAL A 182 -29.08 -19.57 13.85
C VAL A 182 -28.52 -20.92 13.42
N GLU A 183 -28.49 -21.89 14.33
CA GLU A 183 -28.18 -23.30 14.02
C GLU A 183 -29.29 -23.88 13.12
N ASP A 184 -28.91 -24.65 12.11
CA ASP A 184 -29.84 -25.35 11.19
C ASP A 184 -30.58 -26.49 11.92
#